data_AF-A0A8K0HV40-F1
#
_entry.id   AF-A0A8K0HV40-F1
#
_cell.length_a   1.000
_cell.length_b   1.000
_cell.length_c   1.000
_cell.angle_alpha   90.00
_cell.angle_beta   90.00
_cell.angle_gamma   90.00
#
_symmetry.space_group_name_H-M   'P 1'
#
loop_
_entity.id
_entity.type
_entity.pdbx_description
1 polymer ?
#
loop_
_entity_poly.entity_id
_entity_poly.type
_entity_poly.pdbx_seq_one_letter_code
_entity_poly.pdbx_strand_id
1 'polypeptide(L)'
;MSATQSEYDLGASGGPRFGIGEYAFADAGKVEHCAKYLNQTLVTFGFPASLDLFAADPVSIARTCNCIYALLQQRQRDLEFRELSNEQRQRLQSDISRLEAKVERLEAQLAAKDRELATLTRTEAKNTAALKAQIEKLQQERDEFQRMVIVRTQQIHEMKKKEKEYIKLQERLNQVLMEKKKESRSGMEIMNLLQKEGRQRGTWNGKKADNDFYKMIVDAYEVKKQELMAENSDLRALLRSMQFPVEGRDKRIKPPDVGLLIS
;
A
#
# COMPACT_ATOMS: atom_id res chain seq x y z
N MET A 1 3.28 3.62 -30.55
CA MET A 1 3.25 2.67 -31.67
C MET A 1 2.11 3.09 -32.58
N SER A 2 2.42 3.36 -33.85
CA SER A 2 1.52 4.02 -34.80
C SER A 2 0.21 3.26 -34.99
N ALA A 3 -0.91 3.97 -34.83
CA ALA A 3 -2.21 3.55 -35.29
C ALA A 3 -2.30 3.74 -36.81
N THR A 4 -2.32 2.64 -37.56
CA THR A 4 -2.78 2.63 -38.94
C THR A 4 -4.28 2.33 -38.92
N GLN A 5 -5.09 3.38 -38.82
CA GLN A 5 -6.50 3.33 -39.18
C GLN A 5 -6.58 3.20 -40.70
N SER A 6 -6.82 1.99 -41.17
CA SER A 6 -7.18 1.73 -42.56
C SER A 6 -8.71 1.81 -42.64
N GLU A 7 -9.18 3.03 -42.82
CA GLU A 7 -10.57 3.37 -43.08
C GLU A 7 -10.92 2.88 -44.50
N TYR A 8 -11.29 1.60 -44.62
CA TYR A 8 -11.86 1.05 -45.85
C TYR A 8 -13.35 1.34 -45.87
N ASP A 9 -13.69 2.58 -46.23
CA ASP A 9 -15.01 2.95 -46.70
C ASP A 9 -15.26 2.23 -48.03
N LEU A 10 -15.76 0.98 -47.96
CA LEU A 10 -16.38 0.32 -49.11
C LEU A 10 -17.81 0.85 -49.23
N GLY A 11 -17.87 2.14 -49.54
CA GLY A 11 -19.04 2.81 -50.04
C GLY A 11 -19.65 1.96 -51.15
N ALA A 12 -20.94 1.69 -50.97
CA ALA A 12 -21.90 1.19 -51.93
C ALA A 12 -21.37 1.16 -53.37
N SER A 13 -20.89 0.00 -53.82
CA SER A 13 -20.96 -0.33 -55.24
C SER A 13 -22.44 -0.54 -55.56
N GLY A 14 -23.14 0.58 -55.69
CA GLY A 14 -24.39 0.67 -56.43
C GLY A 14 -24.08 0.30 -57.87
N GLY A 15 -23.97 -1.01 -58.13
CA GLY A 15 -24.09 -1.54 -59.48
C GLY A 15 -25.38 -0.97 -60.07
N PRO A 16 -25.40 -0.64 -61.36
CA PRO A 16 -26.53 0.05 -61.95
C PRO A 16 -27.79 -0.74 -61.62
N ARG A 17 -28.68 -0.12 -60.83
CA ARG A 17 -30.08 -0.53 -60.77
C ARG A 17 -30.51 -0.50 -62.22
N PHE A 18 -30.80 -1.67 -62.79
CA PHE A 18 -31.41 -1.80 -64.11
C PHE A 18 -32.76 -1.08 -64.07
N GLY A 19 -32.73 0.24 -64.26
CA GLY A 19 -33.86 1.01 -64.69
C GLY A 19 -34.15 0.57 -66.11
N ILE A 20 -35.28 -0.12 -66.28
CA ILE A 20 -35.86 -0.37 -67.58
C ILE A 20 -36.32 1.01 -68.08
N GLY A 21 -35.42 1.73 -68.75
CA GLY A 21 -35.62 3.09 -69.22
C GLY A 21 -34.54 3.49 -70.22
N GLU A 22 -34.89 3.38 -71.50
CA GLU A 22 -34.32 4.10 -72.65
C GLU A 22 -32.90 3.78 -73.17
N TYR A 23 -32.41 2.53 -73.07
CA TYR A 23 -31.36 2.05 -73.98
C TYR A 23 -31.75 0.69 -74.59
N ALA A 24 -32.40 0.73 -75.75
CA ALA A 24 -32.74 -0.47 -76.48
C ALA A 24 -31.48 -1.10 -77.09
N PHE A 25 -31.13 -2.31 -76.66
CA PHE A 25 -29.98 -3.06 -77.17
C PHE A 25 -30.12 -3.43 -78.66
N ALA A 26 -31.36 -3.62 -79.15
CA ALA A 26 -31.64 -3.94 -80.56
C ALA A 26 -32.72 -3.02 -81.14
N ASP A 27 -32.55 -2.66 -82.42
CA ASP A 27 -33.53 -1.94 -83.25
C ASP A 27 -33.68 -2.64 -84.62
N ALA A 28 -34.70 -2.27 -85.40
CA ALA A 28 -35.03 -2.94 -86.66
C ALA A 28 -33.90 -2.95 -87.70
N GLY A 29 -32.99 -1.96 -87.68
CA GLY A 29 -31.86 -1.87 -88.61
C GLY A 29 -30.63 -2.66 -88.15
N LYS A 30 -30.58 -3.08 -86.88
CA LYS A 30 -29.41 -3.72 -86.27
C LYS A 30 -29.63 -5.14 -85.79
N VAL A 31 -30.83 -5.71 -85.96
CA VAL A 31 -31.20 -7.03 -85.41
C VAL A 31 -30.20 -8.12 -85.80
N GLU A 32 -29.75 -8.17 -87.05
CA GLU A 32 -28.76 -9.17 -87.49
C GLU A 32 -27.40 -9.01 -86.77
N HIS A 33 -26.96 -7.78 -86.57
CA HIS A 33 -25.72 -7.49 -85.86
C HIS A 33 -25.85 -7.84 -84.38
N CYS A 34 -26.98 -7.48 -83.75
CA CYS A 34 -27.30 -7.83 -82.37
C CYS A 34 -27.35 -9.36 -82.17
N ALA A 35 -27.95 -10.11 -83.09
CA ALA A 35 -28.00 -11.57 -83.03
C ALA A 35 -26.59 -12.21 -83.14
N LYS A 36 -25.74 -11.70 -84.04
CA LYS A 36 -24.32 -12.12 -84.14
C LYS A 36 -23.55 -11.83 -82.85
N TYR A 37 -23.72 -10.62 -82.31
CA TYR A 37 -23.09 -10.22 -81.04
C TYR A 37 -23.54 -11.10 -79.87
N LEU A 38 -24.84 -11.38 -79.76
CA LEU A 38 -25.38 -12.25 -78.71
C LEU A 38 -24.78 -13.65 -78.82
N ASN A 39 -24.74 -14.24 -80.00
CA ASN A 39 -24.09 -15.55 -80.20
C ASN A 39 -22.61 -15.54 -79.81
N GLN A 40 -21.85 -14.51 -80.19
CA GLN A 40 -20.44 -14.38 -79.78
C GLN A 40 -20.28 -14.24 -78.27
N THR A 41 -21.17 -13.47 -77.65
CA THR A 41 -21.19 -13.24 -76.19
C THR A 41 -21.56 -14.54 -75.46
N LEU A 42 -22.53 -15.30 -75.98
CA LEU A 42 -22.93 -16.59 -75.45
C LEU A 42 -21.74 -17.57 -75.42
N VAL A 43 -20.98 -17.69 -76.52
CA VAL A 43 -19.76 -18.51 -76.54
C VAL A 43 -18.78 -18.05 -75.47
N THR A 44 -18.57 -16.74 -75.35
CA THR A 44 -17.64 -16.16 -74.37
C THR A 44 -18.01 -16.53 -72.93
N PHE A 45 -19.31 -16.57 -72.62
CA PHE A 45 -19.82 -16.99 -71.31
C PHE A 45 -20.03 -18.51 -71.19
N GLY A 46 -19.56 -19.31 -72.16
CA GLY A 46 -19.61 -20.77 -72.12
C GLY A 46 -20.94 -21.40 -72.52
N PHE A 47 -21.83 -20.63 -73.15
CA PHE A 47 -23.12 -21.11 -73.68
C PHE A 47 -23.00 -21.55 -75.14
N PRO A 48 -23.82 -22.51 -75.59
CA PRO A 48 -23.91 -22.86 -77.00
C PRO A 48 -24.47 -21.69 -77.82
N ALA A 49 -23.72 -21.25 -78.83
CA ALA A 49 -24.13 -20.19 -79.77
C ALA A 49 -25.09 -20.72 -80.83
N SER A 50 -26.28 -21.11 -80.39
CA SER A 50 -27.35 -21.63 -81.23
C SER A 50 -28.57 -20.72 -81.27
N LEU A 51 -28.41 -19.44 -80.94
CA LEU A 51 -29.49 -18.47 -80.99
C LEU A 51 -29.76 -18.09 -82.44
N ASP A 52 -30.77 -18.70 -83.03
CA ASP A 52 -31.31 -18.31 -84.33
C ASP A 52 -32.72 -17.76 -84.14
N LEU A 53 -32.84 -16.44 -84.26
CA LEU A 53 -34.10 -15.70 -84.10
C LEU A 53 -34.94 -15.69 -85.39
N PHE A 54 -34.35 -16.09 -86.51
CA PHE A 54 -34.99 -16.07 -87.84
C PHE A 54 -35.29 -17.48 -88.36
N ALA A 55 -34.98 -18.52 -87.58
CA ALA A 55 -35.27 -19.90 -87.89
C ALA A 55 -36.76 -20.15 -88.12
N ALA A 56 -37.09 -20.84 -89.22
CA ALA A 56 -38.44 -21.32 -89.52
C ALA A 56 -38.61 -22.82 -89.26
N ASP A 57 -37.51 -23.57 -89.10
CA ASP A 57 -37.56 -25.01 -88.85
C ASP A 57 -37.64 -25.34 -87.34
N PRO A 58 -38.45 -26.34 -86.94
CA PRO A 58 -38.63 -26.69 -85.53
C PRO A 58 -37.35 -27.06 -84.79
N VAL A 59 -36.33 -27.59 -85.48
CA VAL A 59 -35.08 -28.04 -84.85
C VAL A 59 -34.23 -26.85 -84.42
N SER A 60 -34.12 -25.84 -85.27
CA SER A 60 -33.42 -24.59 -84.94
C SER A 60 -34.16 -23.79 -83.87
N ILE A 61 -35.49 -23.73 -83.93
CA ILE A 61 -36.31 -23.09 -82.87
C ILE A 61 -36.09 -23.78 -81.51
N ALA A 62 -36.08 -25.12 -81.47
CA ALA A 62 -35.82 -25.86 -80.24
C ALA A 62 -34.41 -25.58 -79.66
N ARG A 63 -33.40 -25.42 -80.52
CA ARG A 63 -32.04 -25.02 -80.12
C ARG A 63 -32.01 -23.62 -79.51
N THR A 64 -32.73 -22.65 -80.11
CA THR A 64 -32.89 -21.30 -79.56
C THR A 64 -33.58 -21.36 -78.18
N CYS A 65 -34.68 -22.12 -78.05
CA CYS A 65 -35.40 -22.27 -76.78
C CYS A 65 -34.53 -22.90 -75.68
N ASN A 66 -33.76 -23.94 -75.99
CA ASN A 66 -32.86 -24.58 -75.04
C ASN A 66 -31.74 -23.63 -74.58
N CYS A 67 -31.20 -22.80 -75.48
CA CYS A 67 -30.23 -21.78 -75.14
C CYS A 67 -30.83 -20.75 -74.17
N ILE A 68 -32.04 -20.25 -74.45
CA ILE A 68 -32.76 -19.32 -73.56
C ILE A 68 -33.06 -19.98 -72.21
N TYR A 69 -33.48 -21.24 -72.20
CA TYR A 69 -33.73 -21.98 -70.96
C TYR A 69 -32.46 -22.14 -70.12
N ALA A 70 -31.31 -22.45 -70.73
CA ALA A 70 -30.03 -22.53 -70.04
C ALA A 70 -29.62 -21.19 -69.43
N LEU A 71 -29.86 -20.06 -70.11
CA LEU A 71 -29.62 -18.72 -69.57
C LEU A 71 -30.50 -18.44 -68.34
N LEU A 72 -31.78 -18.76 -68.41
CA LEU A 72 -32.71 -18.59 -67.29
C LEU A 72 -32.34 -19.47 -66.10
N GLN A 73 -31.96 -20.72 -66.34
CA GLN A 73 -31.55 -21.65 -65.30
C GLN A 73 -30.22 -21.22 -64.65
N GLN A 74 -29.26 -20.71 -65.42
CA GLN A 74 -28.06 -20.13 -64.86
C GLN A 74 -28.37 -18.88 -64.03
N ARG A 75 -29.23 -18.00 -64.53
CA ARG A 75 -29.65 -16.81 -63.77
C ARG A 75 -30.31 -17.18 -62.44
N GLN A 76 -31.15 -18.20 -62.41
CA GLN A 76 -31.77 -18.67 -61.18
C GLN A 76 -30.71 -19.18 -60.18
N ARG A 77 -29.78 -20.02 -60.62
CA ARG A 77 -28.67 -20.53 -59.77
C ARG A 77 -27.78 -19.39 -59.24
N ASP A 78 -27.51 -18.38 -60.07
CA ASP A 78 -26.72 -17.21 -59.67
C ASP A 78 -27.44 -16.39 -58.59
N LEU A 79 -28.76 -16.25 -58.69
CA LEU A 79 -29.58 -15.57 -57.67
C LEU A 79 -29.57 -16.34 -56.36
N GLU A 80 -29.83 -17.64 -56.40
CA GLU A 80 -29.81 -18.52 -55.21
C GLU A 80 -28.43 -18.49 -54.52
N PHE A 81 -27.34 -18.61 -55.29
CA PHE A 81 -25.98 -18.51 -54.76
C PHE A 81 -25.72 -17.15 -54.11
N ARG A 82 -26.13 -16.07 -54.77
CA ARG A 82 -25.96 -14.70 -54.24
C ARG A 82 -26.77 -14.46 -52.98
N GLU A 83 -27.98 -15.01 -52.89
CA GLU A 83 -28.82 -14.94 -51.69
C GLU A 83 -28.18 -15.69 -50.52
N LEU A 84 -27.78 -16.95 -50.71
CA LEU A 84 -27.09 -17.74 -49.69
C LEU A 84 -25.80 -17.08 -49.20
N SER A 85 -24.99 -16.54 -50.12
CA SER A 85 -23.77 -15.81 -49.78
C SER A 85 -24.07 -14.54 -48.97
N ASN A 86 -25.12 -13.80 -49.33
CA ASN A 86 -25.53 -12.60 -48.59
C ASN A 86 -26.04 -12.94 -47.19
N GLU A 87 -26.82 -14.01 -47.04
CA GLU A 87 -27.27 -14.48 -45.72
C GLU A 87 -26.08 -14.86 -44.83
N GLN A 88 -25.12 -15.62 -45.38
CA GLN A 88 -23.90 -15.99 -44.64
C GLN A 88 -23.12 -14.76 -44.21
N ARG A 89 -22.95 -13.79 -45.12
CA ARG A 89 -22.27 -12.51 -44.83
C ARG A 89 -22.97 -11.74 -43.70
N GLN A 90 -24.30 -11.66 -43.72
CA GLN A 90 -25.07 -10.98 -42.67
C GLN A 90 -24.91 -11.67 -41.31
N ARG A 91 -24.92 -13.01 -41.27
CA ARG A 91 -24.68 -13.78 -40.05
C ARG A 91 -23.29 -13.51 -39.48
N LEU A 92 -22.26 -13.60 -40.32
CA LEU A 92 -20.87 -13.31 -39.91
C LEU A 92 -20.70 -11.87 -39.44
N GLN A 93 -21.33 -10.89 -40.11
CA GLN A 93 -21.30 -9.49 -39.70
C GLN A 93 -21.92 -9.27 -38.31
N SER A 94 -23.00 -10.00 -38.01
CA SER A 94 -23.63 -9.99 -36.69
C SER A 94 -22.74 -10.64 -35.63
N ASP A 95 -22.08 -11.75 -35.96
CA ASP A 95 -21.14 -12.41 -35.07
C ASP A 95 -19.91 -11.54 -34.77
N ILE A 96 -19.37 -10.84 -35.78
CA ILE A 96 -18.28 -9.87 -35.62
C ILE A 96 -18.70 -8.77 -34.65
N SER A 97 -19.85 -8.12 -34.89
CA SER A 97 -20.35 -7.04 -34.03
C SER A 97 -20.50 -7.50 -32.57
N ARG A 98 -20.99 -8.73 -32.36
CA ARG A 98 -21.11 -9.33 -31.02
C ARG A 98 -19.75 -9.60 -30.37
N LEU A 99 -18.78 -10.08 -31.14
CA LEU A 99 -17.43 -10.34 -30.64
C LEU A 99 -16.68 -9.04 -30.32
N GLU A 100 -16.80 -8.01 -31.14
CA GLU A 100 -16.23 -6.68 -30.90
C GLU A 100 -16.75 -6.09 -29.58
N ALA A 101 -18.07 -6.11 -29.36
CA ALA A 101 -18.65 -5.66 -28.09
C ALA A 101 -18.17 -6.47 -26.88
N LYS A 102 -17.91 -7.78 -27.07
CA LYS A 102 -17.34 -8.63 -26.01
C LYS A 102 -15.88 -8.27 -25.71
N VAL A 103 -15.09 -7.99 -26.74
CA VAL A 103 -13.69 -7.55 -26.60
C VAL A 103 -13.64 -6.24 -25.83
N GLU A 104 -14.41 -5.23 -26.23
CA GLU A 104 -14.45 -3.93 -25.55
C GLU A 104 -14.81 -4.08 -24.06
N ARG A 105 -15.81 -4.92 -23.75
CA ARG A 105 -16.18 -5.21 -22.36
C ARG A 105 -15.06 -5.89 -21.58
N LEU A 106 -14.35 -6.85 -22.17
CA LEU A 106 -13.26 -7.55 -21.52
C LEU A 106 -12.06 -6.63 -21.30
N GLU A 107 -11.73 -5.75 -22.24
CA GLU A 107 -10.69 -4.73 -22.09
C GLU A 107 -11.02 -3.76 -20.96
N ALA A 108 -12.28 -3.31 -20.84
CA ALA A 108 -12.72 -2.47 -19.73
C ALA A 108 -12.59 -3.19 -18.37
N GLN A 109 -12.91 -4.48 -18.31
CA GLN A 109 -12.74 -5.29 -17.09
C GLN A 109 -11.26 -5.48 -16.73
N LEU A 110 -10.40 -5.73 -17.72
CA LEU A 110 -8.96 -5.84 -17.51
C LEU A 110 -8.39 -4.56 -16.93
N ALA A 111 -8.71 -3.41 -17.54
CA ALA A 111 -8.27 -2.11 -17.05
C ALA A 111 -8.81 -1.80 -15.64
N ALA A 112 -10.01 -2.25 -15.29
CA ALA A 112 -10.54 -2.12 -13.93
C ALA A 112 -9.74 -2.99 -12.93
N LYS A 113 -9.44 -4.24 -13.30
CA LYS A 113 -8.66 -5.17 -12.47
C LYS A 113 -7.22 -4.70 -12.28
N ASP A 114 -6.59 -4.12 -13.30
CA ASP A 114 -5.24 -3.55 -13.17
C ASP A 114 -5.20 -2.39 -12.16
N ARG A 115 -6.23 -1.53 -12.15
CA ARG A 115 -6.36 -0.45 -11.16
C ARG A 115 -6.57 -0.99 -9.75
N GLU A 116 -7.40 -2.03 -9.62
CA GLU A 116 -7.65 -2.72 -8.34
C GLU A 116 -6.35 -3.35 -7.80
N LEU A 117 -5.62 -4.09 -8.64
CA LEU A 117 -4.32 -4.68 -8.30
C LEU A 117 -3.32 -3.61 -7.86
N ALA A 118 -3.18 -2.51 -8.61
CA ALA A 118 -2.29 -1.42 -8.24
C ALA A 118 -2.64 -0.80 -6.86
N THR A 119 -3.93 -0.72 -6.55
CA THR A 119 -4.42 -0.22 -5.25
C THR A 119 -4.12 -1.20 -4.13
N LEU A 120 -4.36 -2.50 -4.35
CA LEU A 120 -4.04 -3.56 -3.39
C LEU A 120 -2.54 -3.61 -3.10
N THR A 121 -1.68 -3.60 -4.13
CA THR A 121 -0.23 -3.61 -3.96
C THR A 121 0.28 -2.41 -3.15
N ARG A 122 -0.26 -1.20 -3.39
CA ARG A 122 0.10 -0.01 -2.60
C ARG A 122 -0.33 -0.15 -1.14
N THR A 123 -1.53 -0.70 -0.90
CA THR A 123 -2.07 -0.92 0.44
C THR A 123 -1.25 -1.96 1.20
N GLU A 124 -0.90 -3.06 0.53
CA GLU A 124 -0.03 -4.11 1.06
C GLU A 124 1.36 -3.57 1.41
N ALA A 125 1.98 -2.78 0.53
CA ALA A 125 3.27 -2.15 0.78
C ALA A 125 3.23 -1.22 2.01
N LYS A 126 2.17 -0.41 2.13
CA LYS A 126 1.95 0.47 3.30
C LYS A 126 1.79 -0.35 4.58
N ASN A 127 0.97 -1.39 4.55
CA ASN A 127 0.75 -2.26 5.71
C ASN A 127 2.03 -2.99 6.12
N THR A 128 2.80 -3.47 5.15
CA THR A 128 4.10 -4.10 5.39
C THR A 128 5.08 -3.14 6.06
N ALA A 129 5.15 -1.89 5.59
CA ALA A 129 5.99 -0.87 6.22
C ALA A 129 5.54 -0.55 7.65
N ALA A 130 4.23 -0.44 7.90
CA ALA A 130 3.68 -0.21 9.24
C ALA A 130 4.01 -1.36 10.20
N LEU A 131 3.86 -2.61 9.75
CA LEU A 131 4.21 -3.79 10.55
C LEU A 131 5.70 -3.84 10.85
N LYS A 132 6.57 -3.53 9.89
CA LYS A 132 8.03 -3.43 10.11
C LYS A 132 8.36 -2.38 11.17
N ALA A 133 7.79 -1.19 11.08
CA ALA A 133 7.99 -0.14 12.08
C ALA A 133 7.50 -0.57 13.48
N GLN A 134 6.39 -1.30 13.56
CA GLN A 134 5.89 -1.84 14.83
C GLN A 134 6.82 -2.92 15.40
N ILE A 135 7.36 -3.79 14.56
CA ILE A 135 8.36 -4.80 14.97
C ILE A 135 9.61 -4.12 15.52
N GLU A 136 10.14 -3.11 14.83
CA GLU A 136 11.32 -2.36 15.29
C GLU A 136 11.07 -1.68 16.64
N LYS A 137 9.89 -1.08 16.83
CA LYS A 137 9.50 -0.47 18.10
C LYS A 137 9.47 -1.50 19.24
N LEU A 138 8.85 -2.66 19.02
CA LEU A 138 8.81 -3.73 20.00
C LEU A 138 10.21 -4.30 20.31
N GLN A 139 11.09 -4.36 19.32
CA GLN A 139 12.49 -4.76 19.52
C GLN A 139 13.24 -3.75 20.40
N GLN A 140 13.06 -2.46 20.16
CA GLN A 140 13.64 -1.39 20.99
C GLN A 140 13.16 -1.46 22.44
N GLU A 141 11.84 -1.57 22.65
CA GLU A 141 11.24 -1.72 23.99
C GLU A 141 11.82 -2.96 24.69
N ARG A 142 11.91 -4.09 24.00
CA ARG A 142 12.52 -5.32 24.53
C ARG A 142 13.97 -5.09 24.95
N ASP A 143 14.77 -4.40 24.13
CA ASP A 143 16.18 -4.11 24.43
C ASP A 143 16.35 -3.17 25.63
N GLU A 144 15.45 -2.19 25.78
CA GLU A 144 15.40 -1.30 26.94
C GLU A 144 15.02 -2.06 28.22
N PHE A 145 13.98 -2.90 28.17
CA PHE A 145 13.63 -3.77 29.29
C PHE A 145 14.78 -4.68 29.70
N GLN A 146 15.46 -5.27 28.73
CA GLN A 146 16.59 -6.15 29.01
C GLN A 146 17.76 -5.39 29.65
N ARG A 147 18.04 -4.14 29.22
CA ARG A 147 19.02 -3.25 29.88
C ARG A 147 18.61 -2.90 31.30
N MET A 148 17.35 -2.54 31.53
CA MET A 148 16.83 -2.23 32.88
C MET A 148 16.96 -3.44 33.82
N VAL A 149 16.69 -4.65 33.35
CA VAL A 149 16.84 -5.88 34.16
C VAL A 149 18.28 -6.08 34.60
N ILE A 150 19.26 -5.84 33.73
CA ILE A 150 20.70 -5.92 34.08
C ILE A 150 21.04 -4.90 35.17
N VAL A 151 20.65 -3.63 35.00
CA VAL A 151 20.91 -2.56 35.98
C VAL A 151 20.25 -2.87 37.33
N ARG A 152 18.98 -3.31 37.31
CA ARG A 152 18.25 -3.70 38.52
C ARG A 152 18.94 -4.86 39.26
N THR A 153 19.41 -5.86 38.52
CA THR A 153 20.15 -6.99 39.09
C THR A 153 21.43 -6.51 39.75
N GLN A 154 22.18 -5.62 39.10
CA GLN A 154 23.40 -5.01 39.67
C GLN A 154 23.10 -4.22 40.96
N GLN A 155 22.07 -3.37 40.96
CA GLN A 155 21.65 -2.62 42.15
C GLN A 155 21.28 -3.54 43.32
N ILE A 156 20.58 -4.65 43.06
CA ILE A 156 20.25 -5.64 44.09
C ILE A 156 21.54 -6.24 44.70
N HIS A 157 22.54 -6.57 43.87
CA HIS A 157 23.82 -7.08 44.36
C HIS A 157 24.57 -6.05 45.22
N GLU A 158 24.60 -4.79 44.80
CA GLU A 158 25.23 -3.71 45.57
C GLU A 158 24.52 -3.45 46.91
N MET A 159 23.19 -3.44 46.92
CA MET A 159 22.40 -3.30 48.15
C MET A 159 22.70 -4.44 49.13
N LYS A 160 22.72 -5.69 48.65
CA LYS A 160 23.09 -6.85 49.49
C LYS A 160 24.52 -6.76 50.04
N LYS A 161 25.46 -6.16 49.29
CA LYS A 161 26.83 -5.93 49.76
C LYS A 161 26.85 -4.88 50.88
N LYS A 162 26.19 -3.73 50.68
CA LYS A 162 26.08 -2.68 51.70
C LYS A 162 25.37 -3.16 52.96
N GLU A 163 24.34 -3.98 52.81
CA GLU A 163 23.61 -4.56 53.94
C GLU A 163 24.52 -5.49 54.78
N LYS A 164 25.36 -6.30 54.14
CA LYS A 164 26.38 -7.09 54.86
C LYS A 164 27.41 -6.22 55.58
N GLU A 165 27.83 -5.10 54.98
CA GLU A 165 28.75 -4.16 55.62
C GLU A 165 28.10 -3.44 56.81
N TYR A 166 26.82 -3.07 56.68
CA TYR A 166 26.03 -2.47 57.75
C TYR A 166 25.91 -3.42 58.96
N ILE A 167 25.58 -4.69 58.72
CA ILE A 167 25.52 -5.72 59.77
C ILE A 167 26.86 -5.81 60.52
N LYS A 168 27.99 -5.87 59.80
CA LYS A 168 29.33 -5.90 60.41
C LYS A 168 29.63 -4.64 61.24
N LEU A 169 29.21 -3.47 60.76
CA LEU A 169 29.42 -2.22 61.47
C LEU A 169 28.56 -2.14 62.73
N GLN A 170 27.31 -2.61 62.64
CA GLN A 170 26.39 -2.72 63.78
C GLN A 170 26.95 -3.66 64.86
N GLU A 171 27.51 -4.81 64.47
CA GLU A 171 28.20 -5.73 65.38
C GLU A 171 29.38 -5.05 66.09
N ARG A 172 30.24 -4.34 65.34
CA ARG A 172 31.37 -3.58 65.93
C ARG A 172 30.90 -2.50 66.89
N LEU A 173 29.85 -1.75 66.54
CA LEU A 173 29.29 -0.72 67.41
C LEU A 173 28.79 -1.33 68.72
N ASN A 174 28.05 -2.44 68.64
CA ASN A 174 27.58 -3.16 69.82
C ASN A 174 28.75 -3.63 70.69
N GLN A 175 29.85 -4.09 70.08
CA GLN A 175 31.05 -4.49 70.80
C GLN A 175 31.69 -3.31 71.55
N VAL A 176 31.88 -2.17 70.88
CA VAL A 176 32.39 -0.93 71.50
C VAL A 176 31.48 -0.44 72.63
N LEU A 177 30.16 -0.51 72.47
CA LEU A 177 29.20 -0.12 73.52
C LEU A 177 29.31 -1.05 74.74
N MET A 178 29.49 -2.35 74.53
CA MET A 178 29.69 -3.32 75.61
C MET A 178 31.02 -3.12 76.32
N GLU A 179 32.10 -2.83 75.58
CA GLU A 179 33.40 -2.45 76.13
C GLU A 179 33.30 -1.17 76.97
N LYS A 180 32.69 -0.10 76.42
CA LYS A 180 32.44 1.15 77.15
C LYS A 180 31.61 0.93 78.42
N LYS A 181 30.64 0.02 78.42
CA LYS A 181 29.85 -0.34 79.61
C LYS A 181 30.70 -1.08 80.65
N LYS A 182 31.63 -1.93 80.22
CA LYS A 182 32.60 -2.61 81.11
C LYS A 182 33.60 -1.61 81.70
N GLU A 183 34.11 -0.68 80.88
CA GLU A 183 34.96 0.42 81.31
C GLU A 183 34.24 1.38 82.26
N SER A 184 32.96 1.65 82.03
CA SER A 184 32.14 2.43 82.97
C SER A 184 31.95 1.71 84.30
N ARG A 185 31.83 0.37 84.33
CA ARG A 185 31.81 -0.40 85.58
C ARG A 185 33.16 -0.35 86.29
N SER A 186 34.26 -0.54 85.56
CA SER A 186 35.62 -0.45 86.11
C SER A 186 35.93 0.97 86.62
N GLY A 187 35.53 2.01 85.90
CA GLY A 187 35.64 3.41 86.33
C GLY A 187 34.78 3.72 87.56
N MET A 188 33.62 3.08 87.71
CA MET A 188 32.78 3.19 88.91
C MET A 188 33.38 2.45 90.11
N GLU A 189 34.10 1.35 89.87
CA GLU A 189 34.92 0.62 90.85
C GLU A 189 36.12 1.47 91.31
N ILE A 190 36.80 2.12 90.38
CA ILE A 190 37.89 3.09 90.65
C ILE A 190 37.36 4.31 91.41
N MET A 191 36.16 4.81 91.07
CA MET A 191 35.53 5.93 91.78
C MET A 191 35.11 5.55 93.21
N ASN A 192 34.63 4.32 93.43
CA ASN A 192 34.35 3.80 94.77
C ASN A 192 35.63 3.59 95.61
N LEU A 193 36.75 3.21 94.98
CA LEU A 193 38.06 3.13 95.63
C LEU A 193 38.63 4.52 95.95
N LEU A 194 38.41 5.52 95.08
CA LEU A 194 38.80 6.92 95.29
C LEU A 194 37.91 7.67 96.29
N GLN A 195 36.69 7.19 96.58
CA GLN A 195 35.81 7.82 97.58
C GLN A 195 36.22 7.51 99.03
N LYS A 196 37.18 6.62 99.28
CA LYS A 196 37.70 6.34 100.63
C LYS A 196 38.93 7.14 101.05
N GLU A 197 39.50 8.00 100.21
CA GLU A 197 40.56 8.92 100.66
C GLU A 197 40.30 10.34 100.16
N GLY A 198 40.07 11.24 101.13
CA GLY A 198 39.93 12.65 100.88
C GLY A 198 41.25 13.26 100.41
N ARG A 199 41.24 13.86 99.22
CA ARG A 199 42.09 15.02 98.89
C ARG A 199 41.48 15.83 97.75
N GLN A 200 41.70 17.13 97.86
CA GLN A 200 41.13 18.18 97.03
C GLN A 200 41.38 17.99 95.53
N ARG A 201 40.33 18.26 94.74
CA ARG A 201 40.37 18.34 93.28
C ARG A 201 40.64 19.79 92.87
N GLY A 202 41.72 20.01 92.13
CA GLY A 202 42.06 21.32 91.54
C GLY A 202 41.09 21.72 90.43
N THR A 203 40.77 23.01 90.38
CA THR A 203 39.93 23.67 89.37
C THR A 203 40.65 23.70 88.02
N TRP A 204 40.16 22.92 87.04
CA TRP A 204 40.61 23.00 85.64
C TRP A 204 39.59 23.79 84.82
N ASN A 205 39.97 24.99 84.36
CA ASN A 205 39.14 25.85 83.53
C ASN A 205 39.14 25.36 82.06
N GLY A 206 38.02 24.79 81.60
CA GLY A 206 37.82 24.30 80.22
C GLY A 206 37.05 25.24 79.27
N LYS A 207 36.78 26.49 79.65
CA LYS A 207 35.77 27.34 78.98
C LYS A 207 36.07 27.77 77.53
N LYS A 208 37.27 27.54 76.98
CA LYS A 208 37.61 27.93 75.59
C LYS A 208 37.47 26.82 74.55
N ALA A 209 37.72 25.55 74.91
CA ALA A 209 37.66 24.45 73.94
C ALA A 209 36.23 24.07 73.53
N ASP A 210 35.27 24.17 74.47
CA ASP A 210 33.87 23.82 74.20
C ASP A 210 33.23 24.78 73.18
N ASN A 211 33.54 26.08 73.25
CA ASN A 211 32.97 27.08 72.35
C ASN A 211 33.43 26.87 70.90
N ASP A 212 34.72 26.59 70.69
CA ASP A 212 35.28 26.27 69.37
C ASP A 212 34.73 24.95 68.82
N PHE A 213 34.46 23.97 69.69
CA PHE A 213 33.89 22.68 69.29
C PHE A 213 32.43 22.82 68.83
N TYR A 214 31.60 23.59 69.56
CA TYR A 214 30.24 23.90 69.11
C TYR A 214 30.24 24.67 67.79
N LYS A 215 31.17 25.61 67.63
CA LYS A 215 31.32 26.37 66.38
C LYS A 215 31.70 25.45 65.21
N MET A 216 32.68 24.56 65.38
CA MET A 216 33.09 23.62 64.34
C MET A 216 31.95 22.67 63.92
N ILE A 217 31.13 22.23 64.88
CA ILE A 217 29.96 21.40 64.57
C ILE A 217 28.93 22.20 63.77
N VAL A 218 28.61 23.43 64.19
CA VAL A 218 27.66 24.29 63.48
C VAL A 218 28.15 24.59 62.05
N ASP A 219 29.42 24.95 61.90
CA ASP A 219 30.03 25.23 60.59
C ASP A 219 29.96 23.99 59.68
N ALA A 220 30.24 22.79 60.21
CA ALA A 220 30.14 21.55 59.44
C ALA A 220 28.70 21.22 59.00
N TYR A 221 27.70 21.51 59.85
CA TYR A 221 26.28 21.36 59.48
C TYR A 221 25.84 22.40 58.45
N GLU A 222 26.34 23.63 58.52
CA GLU A 222 26.05 24.68 57.53
C GLU A 222 26.62 24.35 56.15
N VAL A 223 27.86 23.87 56.08
CA VAL A 223 28.48 23.41 54.82
C VAL A 223 27.65 22.28 54.22
N LYS A 224 27.28 21.28 55.02
CA LYS A 224 26.48 20.14 54.54
C LYS A 224 25.08 20.55 54.08
N LYS A 225 24.48 21.55 54.72
CA LYS A 225 23.21 22.14 54.29
C LYS A 225 23.35 22.85 52.94
N GLN A 226 24.44 23.59 52.72
CA GLN A 226 24.69 24.26 51.44
C GLN A 226 24.90 23.25 50.30
N GLU A 227 25.68 22.18 50.53
CA GLU A 227 25.86 21.08 49.57
C GLU A 227 24.52 20.42 49.21
N LEU A 228 23.68 20.11 50.20
CA LEU A 228 22.34 19.55 49.97
C LEU A 228 21.43 20.50 49.19
N MET A 229 21.50 21.81 49.44
CA MET A 229 20.71 22.79 48.69
C MET A 229 21.20 22.90 47.23
N ALA A 230 22.51 22.84 46.99
CA ALA A 230 23.08 22.83 45.65
C ALA A 230 22.64 21.57 44.88
N GLU A 231 22.79 20.39 45.49
CA GLU A 231 22.36 19.12 44.89
C GLU A 231 20.85 19.11 44.60
N ASN A 232 20.02 19.63 45.52
CA ASN A 232 18.57 19.75 45.26
C ASN A 232 18.27 20.69 44.09
N SER A 233 19.04 21.77 43.93
CA SER A 233 18.88 22.71 42.83
C SER A 233 19.26 22.07 41.48
N ASP A 234 20.33 21.26 41.46
CA ASP A 234 20.78 20.52 40.28
C ASP A 234 19.79 19.42 39.89
N LEU A 235 19.26 18.68 40.87
CA LEU A 235 18.22 17.68 40.66
C LEU A 235 16.93 18.31 40.10
N ARG A 236 16.53 19.48 40.60
CA ARG A 236 15.39 20.24 40.04
C ARG A 236 15.67 20.74 38.61
N ALA A 237 16.90 21.13 38.31
CA ALA A 237 17.29 21.54 36.97
C ALA A 237 17.28 20.36 35.98
N LEU A 238 17.80 19.20 36.39
CA LEU A 238 17.78 17.97 35.60
C LEU A 238 16.34 17.46 35.39
N LEU A 239 15.48 17.54 36.40
CA LEU A 239 14.08 17.17 36.26
C LEU A 239 13.36 18.08 35.24
N ARG A 240 13.63 19.39 35.26
CA ARG A 240 13.09 20.33 34.26
C ARG A 240 13.62 20.06 32.85
N SER A 241 14.90 19.69 32.70
CA SER A 241 15.46 19.35 31.38
C SER A 241 14.93 18.03 30.83
N MET A 242 14.56 17.07 31.69
CA MET A 242 13.89 15.85 31.27
C MET A 242 12.39 16.04 30.97
N GLN A 243 11.74 17.06 31.54
CA GLN A 243 10.32 17.39 31.29
C GLN A 243 10.09 18.22 30.00
N PHE A 244 11.13 18.78 29.38
CA PHE A 244 11.07 19.36 28.03
C PHE A 244 11.74 18.39 27.03
N PRO A 245 10.98 17.44 26.44
CA PRO A 245 10.00 17.76 25.41
C PRO A 245 8.76 16.85 25.43
N VAL A 246 7.68 17.29 26.08
CA VAL A 246 6.35 16.65 25.94
C VAL A 246 5.29 17.61 25.38
N GLU A 247 5.53 18.93 25.35
CA GLU A 247 4.54 19.93 24.89
C GLU A 247 4.78 20.49 23.47
N GLY A 248 5.69 19.90 22.70
CA GLY A 248 6.08 20.40 21.37
C GLY A 248 5.48 19.68 20.15
N ARG A 249 4.62 18.66 20.32
CA ARG A 249 4.19 17.78 19.21
C ARG A 249 2.68 17.60 19.04
N ASP A 250 1.88 18.63 19.34
CA ASP A 250 0.46 18.59 18.99
C ASP A 250 -0.09 19.91 18.41
N LYS A 251 0.53 20.36 17.32
CA LYS A 251 -0.04 21.40 16.45
C LYS A 251 0.09 20.99 14.99
N ARG A 252 -0.62 19.92 14.57
CA ARG A 252 -1.00 19.75 13.15
C ARG A 252 -1.99 18.61 12.86
N ILE A 253 -3.21 18.62 13.40
CA ILE A 253 -4.36 18.00 12.70
C ILE A 253 -5.64 18.81 13.05
N LYS A 254 -6.11 19.65 12.13
CA LYS A 254 -7.52 20.10 12.12
C LYS A 254 -8.34 19.01 11.40
N PRO A 255 -9.44 18.49 11.97
CA PRO A 255 -10.37 17.66 11.21
C PRO A 255 -11.17 18.52 10.21
N PRO A 256 -11.60 17.97 9.07
CA PRO A 256 -12.45 18.69 8.11
C PRO A 256 -13.85 18.87 8.70
N ASP A 257 -14.40 20.05 8.43
CA ASP A 257 -15.74 20.50 8.77
C ASP A 257 -16.77 19.65 8.03
N VAL A 258 -17.62 18.92 8.76
CA VAL A 258 -18.78 18.21 8.19
C VAL A 258 -20.03 18.91 8.70
N GLY A 259 -20.32 20.05 8.07
CA GLY A 259 -21.58 20.76 8.22
C GLY A 259 -22.71 20.00 7.55
N LEU A 260 -23.62 19.51 8.39
CA LEU A 260 -24.96 19.02 8.07
C LEU A 260 -25.71 20.03 7.17
N LEU A 261 -26.06 19.64 5.94
CA LEU A 261 -27.10 20.29 5.15
C LEU A 261 -28.34 19.39 5.19
N ILE A 262 -29.22 19.69 6.16
CA ILE A 262 -30.63 19.29 6.13
C ILE A 262 -31.41 20.55 5.77
N SER A 263 -31.85 20.62 4.52
CA SER A 263 -33.11 21.21 4.02
C SER A 263 -33.18 21.00 2.51
#